data_AF-A0A2E3DVS1-F1
#
_entry.id   AF-A0A2E3DVS1-F1
#
_cell.length_a   1.000
_cell.length_b   1.000
_cell.length_c   1.000
_cell.angle_alpha   90.00
_cell.angle_beta   90.00
_cell.angle_gamma   90.00
#
_symmetry.space_group_name_H-M   'P 1'
#
loop_
_entity.id
_entity.type
_entity.pdbx_description
1 polymer ?
#
loop_
_entity_poly.entity_id
_entity_poly.type
_entity_poly.pdbx_seq_one_letter_code
_entity_poly.pdbx_strand_id
1 'polypeptide(L)'
;MGGLSRRYVKIQEIRDAGKDPLIVDAGDLFFSTTRINDKNKKSEEYRASAILEGFNKIGCDAINIGKYELLNGLSFLNEMTTKIEAPFLSANLKSQKTKELLFKPYHILKKSDLTFGIIGVTNQVPDTSTMVIADDFIEAGNYYINEIKNQVDIIIMLVNADRGSQADLVEKFEDADFIITSGSTNMTRTNSPQKTDGPFKYSCGKQGKYLMVVDVEMNDKNSPLVDISNHKKKIKDINKRFERLQKKDPKKSLEEIYSDQSNVLKLIKQYEKDLEIAENAIENALNTIKFETIGLNKKVKDDPGLLAFVDSSLAKCNALNPEKNKQFNGGKKNSKIDHSGHNH
;
A
#
# COMPACT_ATOMS: atom_id res chain seq x y z
N MET A 1 13.71 -1.86 8.21
CA MET A 1 13.69 -1.62 6.74
C MET A 1 12.85 -2.73 6.16
N GLY A 2 11.52 -2.60 6.29
CA GLY A 2 10.60 -3.72 6.16
C GLY A 2 10.50 -4.26 4.75
N GLY A 3 10.88 -5.52 4.57
CA GLY A 3 10.67 -6.28 3.33
C GLY A 3 11.33 -5.69 2.07
N LEU A 4 12.29 -4.77 2.20
CA LEU A 4 12.84 -4.01 1.06
C LEU A 4 13.38 -4.93 -0.05
N SER A 5 14.19 -5.93 0.33
CA SER A 5 14.70 -6.95 -0.59
C SER A 5 13.59 -7.74 -1.29
N ARG A 6 12.61 -8.25 -0.53
CA ARG A 6 11.46 -8.97 -1.11
C ARG A 6 10.58 -8.09 -1.98
N ARG A 7 10.45 -6.80 -1.66
CA ARG A 7 9.71 -5.83 -2.46
C ARG A 7 10.38 -5.66 -3.82
N TYR A 8 11.71 -5.48 -3.83
CA TYR A 8 12.50 -5.45 -5.05
C TYR A 8 12.27 -6.71 -5.89
N VAL A 9 12.38 -7.90 -5.30
CA VAL A 9 12.14 -9.16 -6.02
C VAL A 9 10.74 -9.21 -6.63
N LYS A 10 9.70 -8.85 -5.89
CA LYS A 10 8.33 -8.83 -6.44
C LYS A 10 8.14 -7.83 -7.56
N ILE A 11 8.78 -6.68 -7.48
CA ILE A 11 8.71 -5.67 -8.53
C ILE A 11 9.49 -6.15 -9.77
N GLN A 12 10.63 -6.82 -9.60
CA GLN A 12 11.35 -7.43 -10.71
C GLN A 12 10.55 -8.57 -11.36
N GLU A 13 9.88 -9.43 -10.58
CA GLU A 13 8.97 -10.45 -11.14
C GLU A 13 7.86 -9.82 -12.02
N ILE A 14 7.33 -8.65 -11.63
CA ILE A 14 6.34 -7.91 -12.43
C ILE A 14 6.99 -7.38 -13.73
N ARG A 15 8.21 -6.85 -13.65
CA ARG A 15 8.99 -6.35 -14.80
C ARG A 15 9.37 -7.45 -15.77
N ASP A 16 9.84 -8.58 -15.26
CA ASP A 16 10.22 -9.77 -16.04
C ASP A 16 8.99 -10.39 -16.76
N ALA A 17 7.79 -10.18 -16.21
CA ALA A 17 6.53 -10.53 -16.86
C ALA A 17 6.09 -9.53 -17.96
N GLY A 18 6.93 -8.54 -18.29
CA GLY A 18 6.70 -7.55 -19.35
C GLY A 18 5.85 -6.34 -18.93
N LYS A 19 5.63 -6.12 -17.63
CA LYS A 19 4.89 -4.95 -17.12
C LYS A 19 5.86 -3.91 -16.55
N ASP A 20 5.67 -2.64 -16.87
CA ASP A 20 6.38 -1.53 -16.19
C ASP A 20 5.45 -0.88 -15.15
N PRO A 21 5.56 -1.26 -13.85
CA PRO A 21 4.65 -0.76 -12.83
C PRO A 21 4.95 0.69 -12.47
N LEU A 22 3.89 1.45 -12.17
CA LEU A 22 3.99 2.71 -11.43
C LEU A 22 4.15 2.42 -9.92
N ILE A 23 5.16 2.99 -9.29
CA ILE A 23 5.57 2.69 -7.92
C ILE A 23 5.51 3.97 -7.08
N VAL A 24 4.55 4.03 -6.16
CA VAL A 24 4.30 5.20 -5.30
C VAL A 24 4.33 4.84 -3.82
N ASP A 25 4.68 5.81 -2.97
CA ASP A 25 4.64 5.68 -1.51
C ASP A 25 3.91 6.86 -0.87
N ALA A 26 2.95 6.58 0.02
CA ALA A 26 2.10 7.59 0.64
C ALA A 26 2.75 8.33 1.83
N GLY A 27 4.03 8.09 2.12
CA GLY A 27 4.78 8.76 3.20
C GLY A 27 4.84 7.94 4.49
N ASP A 28 5.42 8.55 5.53
CA ASP A 28 5.86 7.89 6.78
C ASP A 28 6.99 6.85 6.57
N LEU A 29 7.97 7.22 5.74
CA LEU A 29 9.03 6.35 5.26
C LEU A 29 10.29 6.39 6.13
N PHE A 30 10.70 7.57 6.60
CA PHE A 30 12.07 7.79 7.13
C PHE A 30 12.37 7.11 8.46
N PHE A 31 11.47 7.22 9.44
CA PHE A 31 11.82 6.94 10.83
C PHE A 31 11.04 5.76 11.42
N SER A 32 11.72 5.03 12.31
CA SER A 32 11.14 3.91 13.05
C SER A 32 10.52 4.32 14.39
N THR A 33 10.53 5.61 14.69
CA THR A 33 10.12 6.24 15.95
C THR A 33 9.40 7.55 15.65
N THR A 34 8.47 7.92 16.52
CA THR A 34 7.71 9.18 16.42
C THR A 34 8.45 10.39 16.98
N ARG A 35 9.65 10.20 17.56
CA ARG A 35 10.45 11.27 18.16
C ARG A 35 11.93 11.08 17.85
N ILE A 36 12.55 12.16 17.35
CA ILE A 36 13.99 12.26 17.13
C ILE A 36 14.62 13.04 18.29
N ASN A 37 15.73 12.54 18.81
CA ASN A 37 16.53 13.17 19.86
C ASN A 37 18.00 12.77 19.71
N ASP A 38 18.89 13.40 20.48
CA ASP A 38 20.34 13.21 20.34
C ASP A 38 20.81 11.75 20.46
N LYS A 39 20.05 10.90 21.17
CA LYS A 39 20.39 9.48 21.34
C LYS A 39 20.10 8.63 20.10
N ASN A 40 19.05 8.96 19.34
CA ASN A 40 18.63 8.16 18.19
C ASN A 40 18.89 8.83 16.84
N LYS A 41 19.14 10.15 16.81
CA LYS A 41 19.21 10.97 15.60
C LYS A 41 20.13 10.37 14.55
N LYS A 42 21.40 10.11 14.88
CA LYS A 42 22.38 9.54 13.94
C LYS A 42 21.93 8.20 13.34
N SER A 43 21.29 7.34 14.14
CA SER A 43 20.79 6.03 13.71
C SER A 43 19.60 6.16 12.76
N GLU A 44 18.68 7.08 13.05
CA GLU A 44 17.47 7.31 12.27
C GLU A 44 17.76 8.11 10.97
N GLU A 45 18.71 9.05 10.99
CA GLU A 45 19.20 9.74 9.79
C GLU A 45 19.86 8.75 8.81
N TYR A 46 20.74 7.87 9.32
CA TYR A 46 21.32 6.80 8.51
C TYR A 46 20.23 5.86 7.96
N ARG A 47 19.23 5.51 8.78
CA ARG A 47 18.11 4.67 8.37
C ARG A 47 17.34 5.29 7.19
N ALA A 48 17.01 6.58 7.28
CA ALA A 48 16.30 7.28 6.22
C ALA A 48 17.10 7.24 4.90
N SER A 49 18.40 7.55 4.96
CA SER A 49 19.29 7.47 3.79
C SER A 49 19.35 6.07 3.19
N ALA A 50 19.47 5.02 4.01
CA ALA A 50 19.52 3.64 3.53
C ALA A 50 18.18 3.18 2.93
N ILE A 51 17.05 3.67 3.46
CA ILE A 51 15.74 3.40 2.87
C ILE A 51 15.64 4.03 1.48
N LEU A 52 16.08 5.28 1.31
CA LEU A 52 16.07 5.96 0.02
C LEU A 52 16.97 5.30 -1.02
N GLU A 53 18.16 4.84 -0.63
CA GLU A 53 19.01 4.05 -1.53
C GLU A 53 18.30 2.76 -1.99
N GLY A 54 17.58 2.12 -1.08
CA GLY A 54 16.70 0.99 -1.41
C GLY A 54 15.61 1.33 -2.42
N PHE A 55 14.96 2.47 -2.26
CA PHE A 55 13.89 2.93 -3.15
C PHE A 55 14.43 3.36 -4.52
N ASN A 56 15.63 3.94 -4.61
CA ASN A 56 16.33 4.16 -5.88
C ASN A 56 16.55 2.84 -6.62
N LYS A 57 17.04 1.79 -5.94
CA LYS A 57 17.24 0.47 -6.56
C LYS A 57 15.94 -0.17 -7.04
N ILE A 58 14.83 0.11 -6.34
CA ILE A 58 13.50 -0.35 -6.74
C ILE A 58 12.97 0.44 -7.95
N GLY A 59 13.28 1.74 -8.04
CA GLY A 59 12.73 2.67 -9.03
C GLY A 59 11.35 3.16 -8.62
N CYS A 60 11.29 4.03 -7.61
CA CYS A 60 10.05 4.67 -7.17
C CYS A 60 9.75 5.90 -8.03
N ASP A 61 8.49 6.11 -8.41
CA ASP A 61 8.08 7.21 -9.28
C ASP A 61 7.63 8.46 -8.51
N ALA A 62 7.11 8.32 -7.28
CA ALA A 62 6.78 9.45 -6.41
C ALA A 62 6.65 9.03 -4.94
N ILE A 63 7.01 9.95 -4.03
CA ILE A 63 6.87 9.76 -2.58
C ILE A 63 6.12 10.96 -2.00
N ASN A 64 5.08 10.74 -1.22
CA ASN A 64 4.41 11.80 -0.49
C ASN A 64 5.16 12.14 0.81
N ILE A 65 5.09 13.40 1.23
CA ILE A 65 5.64 13.84 2.52
C ILE A 65 4.60 13.59 3.61
N GLY A 66 4.92 12.67 4.52
CA GLY A 66 4.15 12.42 5.72
C GLY A 66 4.77 13.01 6.98
N LYS A 67 4.22 12.61 8.13
CA LYS A 67 4.72 13.01 9.45
C LYS A 67 6.19 12.68 9.62
N TYR A 68 6.60 11.45 9.27
CA TYR A 68 7.97 11.02 9.56
C TYR A 68 9.00 11.71 8.68
N GLU A 69 8.64 12.20 7.50
CA GLU A 69 9.54 13.01 6.68
C GLU A 69 9.86 14.36 7.37
N LEU A 70 8.91 14.92 8.13
CA LEU A 70 9.02 16.21 8.80
C LEU A 70 9.65 16.18 10.21
N LEU A 71 9.79 15.00 10.83
CA LEU A 71 10.16 14.88 12.25
C LEU A 71 11.56 15.44 12.60
N ASN A 72 12.50 15.44 11.65
CA ASN A 72 13.87 15.94 11.87
C ASN A 72 14.08 17.34 11.24
N GLY A 73 12.99 18.04 10.92
CA GLY A 73 12.99 19.41 10.41
C GLY A 73 13.24 19.53 8.90
N LEU A 74 12.85 20.68 8.36
CA LEU A 74 12.85 20.96 6.91
C LEU A 74 14.26 20.86 6.27
N SER A 75 15.31 21.25 6.99
CA SER A 75 16.69 21.16 6.49
C SER A 75 17.09 19.70 6.18
N PHE A 76 16.81 18.79 7.11
CA PHE A 76 17.07 17.36 6.91
C PHE A 76 16.21 16.79 5.79
N LEU A 77 14.91 17.14 5.74
CA LEU A 77 14.03 16.70 4.66
C LEU A 77 14.57 17.13 3.30
N ASN A 78 14.97 18.39 3.13
CA ASN A 78 15.56 18.91 1.89
C ASN A 78 16.88 18.21 1.52
N GLU A 79 17.70 17.81 2.49
CA GLU A 79 18.87 16.98 2.20
C GLU A 79 18.45 15.61 1.66
N MET A 80 17.47 14.96 2.30
CA MET A 80 17.02 13.62 1.89
C MET A 80 16.40 13.61 0.49
N THR A 81 15.64 14.64 0.10
CA THR A 81 15.04 14.71 -1.24
C THR A 81 16.06 14.76 -2.36
N THR A 82 17.31 15.16 -2.08
CA THR A 82 18.40 15.12 -3.08
C THR A 82 19.04 13.74 -3.25
N LYS A 83 18.73 12.77 -2.37
CA LYS A 83 19.36 11.43 -2.37
C LYS A 83 18.63 10.40 -3.22
N ILE A 84 17.53 10.78 -3.86
CA ILE A 84 16.67 9.90 -4.64
C ILE A 84 16.15 10.64 -5.87
N GLU A 85 15.97 9.92 -6.98
CA GLU A 85 15.45 10.50 -8.21
C GLU A 85 13.94 10.81 -8.12
N ALA A 86 13.22 9.99 -7.36
CA ALA A 86 11.78 10.14 -7.15
C ALA A 86 11.45 11.51 -6.52
N PRO A 87 10.52 12.29 -7.10
CA PRO A 87 10.08 13.54 -6.49
C PRO A 87 9.33 13.27 -5.18
N PHE A 88 9.62 14.12 -4.19
CA PHE A 88 8.80 14.25 -3.00
C PHE A 88 7.68 15.26 -3.27
N LEU A 89 6.44 14.84 -2.98
CA LEU A 89 5.23 15.60 -3.27
C LEU A 89 4.57 16.10 -2.00
N SER A 90 4.05 17.32 -2.06
CA SER A 90 3.08 17.85 -1.11
C SER A 90 2.39 19.08 -1.69
N ALA A 91 1.07 19.02 -1.72
CA ALA A 91 0.21 20.04 -2.27
C ALA A 91 -0.24 21.08 -1.24
N ASN A 92 0.03 20.83 0.05
CA ASN A 92 -0.47 21.67 1.13
C ASN A 92 0.60 22.13 2.13
N LEU A 93 1.84 21.63 2.06
CA LEU A 93 2.93 22.10 2.93
C LEU A 93 3.59 23.37 2.40
N LYS A 94 3.55 24.42 3.23
CA LYS A 94 4.06 25.75 2.92
C LYS A 94 5.13 26.21 3.90
N SER A 95 5.98 27.12 3.44
CA SER A 95 6.93 27.82 4.30
C SER A 95 6.16 28.72 5.26
N GLN A 96 6.45 28.64 6.56
CA GLN A 96 5.87 29.57 7.52
C GLN A 96 6.27 31.03 7.21
N LYS A 97 7.46 31.24 6.63
CA LYS A 97 8.03 32.54 6.30
C LYS A 97 7.46 33.12 5.00
N THR A 98 7.49 32.37 3.90
CA THR A 98 7.10 32.91 2.57
C THR A 98 5.65 32.62 2.21
N LYS A 99 4.99 31.67 2.88
CA LYS A 99 3.65 31.16 2.54
C LYS A 99 3.57 30.47 1.17
N GLU A 100 4.71 30.21 0.54
CA GLU A 100 4.81 29.45 -0.70
C GLU A 100 4.91 27.95 -0.42
N LEU A 101 4.51 27.12 -1.39
CA LEU A 101 4.67 25.67 -1.32
C LEU A 101 6.15 25.30 -1.22
N LEU A 102 6.44 24.33 -0.34
CA LEU A 102 7.81 23.84 -0.12
C LEU A 102 8.22 22.76 -1.13
N PHE A 103 7.25 22.06 -1.70
CA PHE A 103 7.45 20.92 -2.58
C PHE A 103 6.49 20.99 -3.77
N LYS A 104 6.75 20.16 -4.80
CA LYS A 104 5.82 20.07 -5.92
C LYS A 104 4.49 19.49 -5.44
N PRO A 105 3.35 20.07 -5.83
CA PRO A 105 2.03 19.57 -5.41
C PRO A 105 1.70 18.22 -6.05
N TYR A 106 2.13 18.04 -7.30
CA TYR A 106 1.88 16.84 -8.08
C TYR A 106 3.03 16.48 -9.02
N HIS A 107 2.94 15.27 -9.58
CA HIS A 107 3.78 14.79 -10.66
C HIS A 107 2.91 14.14 -11.74
N ILE A 108 3.07 14.58 -13.00
CA ILE A 108 2.44 13.95 -14.16
C ILE A 108 3.49 13.11 -14.87
N LEU A 109 3.16 11.85 -15.16
CA LEU A 109 4.03 10.95 -15.92
C LEU A 109 3.21 10.01 -16.80
N LYS A 110 3.83 9.50 -17.87
CA LYS A 110 3.22 8.53 -18.78
C LYS A 110 3.84 7.15 -18.58
N LYS A 111 3.01 6.12 -18.43
CA LYS A 111 3.41 4.70 -18.36
C LYS A 111 2.49 3.92 -19.30
N SER A 112 3.07 3.14 -20.21
CA SER A 112 2.33 2.57 -21.34
C SER A 112 1.57 3.68 -22.10
N ASP A 113 0.30 3.48 -22.42
CA ASP A 113 -0.54 4.47 -23.11
C ASP A 113 -1.31 5.41 -22.16
N LEU A 114 -1.09 5.31 -20.85
CA LEU A 114 -1.81 6.07 -19.83
C LEU A 114 -0.95 7.18 -19.23
N THR A 115 -1.58 8.33 -19.01
CA THR A 115 -1.01 9.48 -18.30
C THR A 115 -1.56 9.52 -16.88
N PHE A 116 -0.67 9.56 -15.89
CA PHE A 116 -1.01 9.54 -14.47
C PHE A 116 -0.70 10.90 -13.84
N GLY A 117 -1.65 11.44 -13.08
CA GLY A 117 -1.45 12.58 -12.19
C GLY A 117 -1.37 12.12 -10.74
N ILE A 118 -0.22 12.32 -10.09
CA ILE A 118 0.02 11.89 -8.72
C ILE A 118 0.07 13.11 -7.82
N ILE A 119 -0.81 13.21 -6.82
CA ILE A 119 -0.91 14.37 -5.93
C ILE A 119 -0.61 13.92 -4.49
N GLY A 120 0.26 14.65 -3.79
CA GLY A 120 0.61 14.34 -2.40
C GLY A 120 -0.04 15.30 -1.41
N VAL A 121 -0.64 14.82 -0.32
CA VAL A 121 -1.19 15.67 0.75
C VAL A 121 -0.94 15.06 2.14
N THR A 122 -0.86 15.89 3.18
CA THR A 122 -0.76 15.43 4.56
C THR A 122 -1.56 16.29 5.54
N ASN A 123 -2.14 15.67 6.57
CA ASN A 123 -2.69 16.40 7.72
C ASN A 123 -1.84 16.24 9.00
N GLN A 124 -0.66 15.59 8.90
CA GLN A 124 0.17 15.26 10.05
C GLN A 124 1.48 16.06 10.08
N VAL A 125 1.37 17.38 10.22
CA VAL A 125 2.55 18.21 10.54
C VAL A 125 2.89 18.04 12.03
N PRO A 126 4.10 17.57 12.40
CA PRO A 126 4.46 17.43 13.81
C PRO A 126 4.66 18.80 14.46
N ASP A 127 4.29 18.95 15.73
CA ASP A 127 4.45 20.20 16.50
C ASP A 127 5.89 20.72 16.56
N THR A 128 6.87 19.84 16.31
CA THR A 128 8.29 20.20 16.23
C THR A 128 8.67 20.92 14.93
N SER A 129 7.78 20.96 13.93
CA SER A 129 8.00 21.65 12.66
C SER A 129 7.60 23.13 12.77
N THR A 130 8.54 23.97 13.18
CA THR A 130 8.32 25.42 13.38
C THR A 130 8.60 26.28 12.14
N MET A 131 8.92 25.67 11.01
CA MET A 131 9.18 26.36 9.73
C MET A 131 8.17 25.97 8.65
N VAL A 132 7.29 25.01 8.95
CA VAL A 132 6.36 24.40 8.00
C VAL A 132 4.95 24.60 8.54
N ILE A 133 4.07 25.09 7.69
CA ILE A 133 2.63 25.13 7.94
C ILE A 133 1.93 24.29 6.88
N ALA A 134 0.71 23.84 7.17
CA ALA A 134 -0.12 23.13 6.22
C ALA A 134 -1.42 23.91 5.97
N ASP A 135 -1.78 24.09 4.71
CA ASP A 135 -3.17 24.38 4.34
C ASP A 135 -4.05 23.15 4.60
N ASP A 136 -5.37 23.34 4.58
CA ASP A 136 -6.30 22.21 4.63
C ASP A 136 -6.01 21.25 3.47
N PHE A 137 -5.78 19.98 3.83
CA PHE A 137 -5.30 18.97 2.90
C PHE A 137 -6.37 18.51 1.91
N ILE A 138 -7.66 18.70 2.25
CA ILE A 138 -8.79 18.38 1.37
C ILE A 138 -8.97 19.50 0.34
N GLU A 139 -8.98 20.75 0.79
CA GLU A 139 -9.08 21.91 -0.11
C GLU A 139 -7.91 21.95 -1.09
N ALA A 140 -6.68 21.80 -0.58
CA ALA A 140 -5.49 21.78 -1.43
C ALA A 140 -5.48 20.60 -2.40
N GLY A 141 -5.85 19.39 -1.95
CA GLY A 141 -5.93 18.23 -2.83
C GLY A 141 -6.94 18.44 -3.97
N ASN A 142 -8.16 18.89 -3.66
CA ASN A 142 -9.19 19.15 -4.67
C ASN A 142 -8.83 20.30 -5.62
N TYR A 143 -8.11 21.32 -5.15
CA TYR A 143 -7.58 22.37 -6.00
C TYR A 143 -6.70 21.78 -7.11
N TYR A 144 -5.74 20.92 -6.74
CA TYR A 144 -4.82 20.31 -7.70
C TYR A 144 -5.44 19.19 -8.54
N ILE A 145 -6.45 18.46 -8.03
CA ILE A 145 -7.26 17.57 -8.86
C ILE A 145 -7.89 18.38 -9.99
N ASN A 146 -8.56 19.49 -9.67
CA ASN A 146 -9.21 20.34 -10.67
C ASN A 146 -8.22 20.95 -11.68
N GLU A 147 -6.99 21.25 -11.27
CA GLU A 147 -5.94 21.76 -12.15
C GLU A 147 -5.51 20.72 -13.21
N ILE A 148 -5.40 19.44 -12.82
CA ILE A 148 -4.78 18.42 -13.68
C ILE A 148 -5.76 17.43 -14.31
N LYS A 149 -7.03 17.37 -13.89
CA LYS A 149 -7.97 16.33 -14.33
C LYS A 149 -8.23 16.26 -15.84
N ASN A 150 -8.07 17.36 -16.55
CA ASN A 150 -8.22 17.39 -18.02
C ASN A 150 -6.91 17.05 -18.76
N GLN A 151 -5.82 16.77 -18.04
CA GLN A 151 -4.48 16.53 -18.58
C GLN A 151 -4.01 15.07 -18.41
N VAL A 152 -4.72 14.31 -17.58
CA VAL A 152 -4.33 12.95 -17.17
C VAL A 152 -5.49 11.99 -17.37
N ASP A 153 -5.17 10.71 -17.53
CA ASP A 153 -6.16 9.64 -17.66
C ASP A 153 -6.54 9.07 -16.29
N ILE A 154 -5.61 9.10 -15.32
CA ILE A 154 -5.80 8.57 -13.96
C ILE A 154 -5.21 9.53 -12.93
N ILE A 155 -5.97 9.85 -11.89
CA ILE A 155 -5.55 10.62 -10.72
C ILE A 155 -5.31 9.70 -9.52
N ILE A 156 -4.12 9.81 -8.93
CA ILE A 156 -3.72 9.09 -7.73
C ILE A 156 -3.43 10.09 -6.61
N MET A 157 -4.24 10.03 -5.56
CA MET A 157 -4.03 10.77 -4.31
C MET A 157 -3.15 9.95 -3.36
N LEU A 158 -2.00 10.50 -2.97
CA LEU A 158 -1.15 9.99 -1.90
C LEU A 158 -1.44 10.78 -0.62
N VAL A 159 -2.09 10.14 0.35
CA VAL A 159 -2.65 10.83 1.52
C VAL A 159 -2.00 10.32 2.81
N ASN A 160 -1.23 11.17 3.47
CA ASN A 160 -0.78 10.92 4.85
C ASN A 160 -1.77 11.54 5.84
N ALA A 161 -2.67 10.72 6.39
CA ALA A 161 -3.73 11.20 7.28
C ALA A 161 -3.75 10.44 8.60
N ASP A 162 -4.04 11.13 9.71
CA ASP A 162 -4.30 10.48 10.98
C ASP A 162 -5.53 9.55 10.89
N ARG A 163 -5.68 8.66 11.86
CA ARG A 163 -6.72 7.62 11.84
C ARG A 163 -8.14 8.20 11.76
N GLY A 164 -8.40 9.36 12.36
CA GLY A 164 -9.73 9.98 12.40
C GLY A 164 -10.15 10.53 11.04
N SER A 165 -9.20 11.05 10.25
CA SER A 165 -9.47 11.66 8.94
C SER A 165 -9.47 10.67 7.76
N GLN A 166 -9.34 9.36 8.00
CA GLN A 166 -9.30 8.37 6.91
C GLN A 166 -10.67 7.89 6.43
N ALA A 167 -11.72 8.05 7.23
CA ALA A 167 -13.01 7.42 6.98
C ALA A 167 -13.66 7.94 5.70
N ASP A 168 -13.65 9.27 5.52
CA ASP A 168 -14.39 10.03 4.52
C ASP A 168 -13.55 10.50 3.32
N LEU A 169 -12.32 9.99 3.17
CA LEU A 169 -11.44 10.37 2.06
C LEU A 169 -12.02 10.06 0.68
N VAL A 170 -12.85 9.01 0.57
CA VAL A 170 -13.47 8.63 -0.72
C VAL A 170 -14.48 9.71 -1.13
N GLU A 171 -15.29 10.16 -0.19
CA GLU A 171 -16.27 11.22 -0.39
C GLU A 171 -15.61 12.60 -0.58
N LYS A 172 -14.47 12.84 0.08
CA LYS A 172 -13.76 14.13 0.02
C LYS A 172 -12.89 14.34 -1.22
N PHE A 173 -12.54 13.28 -1.93
CA PHE A 173 -11.73 13.31 -3.15
C PHE A 173 -12.44 12.56 -4.28
N GLU A 174 -13.73 12.83 -4.47
CA GLU A 174 -14.60 12.10 -5.42
C GLU A 174 -14.11 12.14 -6.88
N ASP A 175 -13.41 13.21 -7.26
CA ASP A 175 -12.84 13.41 -8.60
C ASP A 175 -11.49 12.69 -8.81
N ALA A 176 -11.00 11.92 -7.84
CA ALA A 176 -9.82 11.06 -8.01
C ALA A 176 -10.23 9.63 -8.38
N ASP A 177 -9.30 8.86 -8.95
CA ASP A 177 -9.51 7.43 -9.25
C ASP A 177 -9.01 6.53 -8.11
N PHE A 178 -7.88 6.91 -7.51
CA PHE A 178 -7.21 6.12 -6.48
C PHE A 178 -6.76 6.98 -5.30
N ILE A 179 -6.92 6.44 -4.09
CA ILE A 179 -6.40 7.02 -2.86
C ILE A 179 -5.50 6.01 -2.17
N ILE A 180 -4.21 6.32 -2.04
CA ILE A 180 -3.24 5.50 -1.30
C ILE A 180 -2.91 6.18 0.02
N THR A 181 -3.15 5.51 1.15
CA THR A 181 -3.01 6.12 2.48
C THR A 181 -1.86 5.58 3.32
N SER A 182 -1.24 6.50 4.08
CA SER A 182 -0.33 6.22 5.20
C SER A 182 -0.89 6.87 6.49
N GLY A 183 -0.14 6.84 7.61
CA GLY A 183 -0.61 7.38 8.90
C GLY A 183 -1.52 6.46 9.71
N SER A 184 -1.85 5.26 9.20
CA SER A 184 -2.59 4.21 9.90
C SER A 184 -1.94 2.84 9.72
N THR A 185 -2.25 1.91 10.62
CA THR A 185 -1.81 0.50 10.49
C THR A 185 -2.86 -0.41 9.86
N ASN A 186 -3.99 0.17 9.44
CA ASN A 186 -5.05 -0.52 8.71
C ASN A 186 -4.51 -1.04 7.38
N MET A 187 -5.06 -2.14 6.91
CA MET A 187 -4.66 -2.76 5.66
C MET A 187 -5.91 -3.09 4.86
N THR A 188 -5.97 -2.61 3.61
CA THR A 188 -7.03 -3.03 2.69
C THR A 188 -6.84 -4.51 2.40
N ARG A 189 -7.90 -5.30 2.56
CA ARG A 189 -7.88 -6.74 2.28
C ARG A 189 -8.48 -6.99 0.91
N THR A 190 -7.92 -7.93 0.16
CA THR A 190 -8.45 -8.34 -1.15
C THR A 190 -9.94 -8.73 -1.12
N ASN A 191 -10.45 -9.20 0.03
CA ASN A 191 -11.85 -9.62 0.18
C ASN A 191 -12.77 -8.51 0.72
N SER A 192 -12.30 -7.28 0.82
CA SER A 192 -13.10 -6.15 1.31
C SER A 192 -13.58 -5.35 0.11
N PRO A 193 -14.83 -5.56 -0.36
CA PRO A 193 -15.35 -4.80 -1.49
C PRO A 193 -15.37 -3.31 -1.15
N GLN A 194 -15.02 -2.51 -2.15
CA GLN A 194 -15.12 -1.07 -2.10
C GLN A 194 -16.36 -0.62 -2.87
N LYS A 195 -16.82 0.61 -2.61
CA LYS A 195 -17.88 1.21 -3.41
C LYS A 195 -17.37 1.33 -4.86
N THR A 196 -18.29 1.17 -5.81
CA THR A 196 -18.01 1.34 -7.25
C THR A 196 -18.18 2.78 -7.72
N ASP A 197 -18.71 3.64 -6.86
CA ASP A 197 -18.92 5.06 -7.09
C ASP A 197 -17.86 5.84 -6.30
N GLY A 198 -17.01 6.59 -7.01
CA GLY A 198 -15.86 7.31 -6.48
C GLY A 198 -14.53 6.53 -6.48
N PRO A 199 -13.46 7.08 -5.85
CA PRO A 199 -12.13 6.50 -5.87
C PRO A 199 -12.00 5.20 -5.09
N PHE A 200 -11.06 4.35 -5.52
CA PHE A 200 -10.64 3.17 -4.77
C PHE A 200 -9.57 3.54 -3.73
N LYS A 201 -9.83 3.24 -2.47
CA LYS A 201 -8.96 3.55 -1.33
C LYS A 201 -8.16 2.34 -0.83
N TYR A 202 -6.85 2.53 -0.75
CA TYR A 202 -5.87 1.49 -0.46
C TYR A 202 -4.94 1.89 0.69
N SER A 203 -4.75 0.99 1.66
CA SER A 203 -3.79 1.19 2.76
C SER A 203 -2.90 -0.05 2.93
N CYS A 204 -1.57 0.16 2.96
CA CYS A 204 -0.54 -0.89 2.91
C CYS A 204 -0.25 -1.58 4.26
N GLY A 205 -1.01 -1.28 5.31
CA GLY A 205 -0.74 -1.82 6.64
C GLY A 205 0.49 -1.19 7.28
N LYS A 206 1.34 -2.00 7.90
CA LYS A 206 2.47 -1.51 8.71
C LYS A 206 3.82 -2.08 8.31
N GLN A 207 4.85 -1.23 8.46
CA GLN A 207 6.26 -1.62 8.47
C GLN A 207 6.73 -2.38 7.21
N GLY A 208 6.18 -2.06 6.04
CA GLY A 208 6.59 -2.67 4.77
C GLY A 208 6.42 -4.20 4.73
N LYS A 209 5.46 -4.76 5.48
CA LYS A 209 5.16 -6.21 5.47
C LYS A 209 4.38 -6.66 4.24
N TYR A 210 3.79 -5.72 3.52
CA TYR A 210 2.93 -5.98 2.37
C TYR A 210 3.34 -5.08 1.21
N LEU A 211 3.09 -5.57 0.01
CA LEU A 211 3.09 -4.82 -1.24
C LEU A 211 1.68 -4.92 -1.81
N MET A 212 1.05 -3.79 -2.10
CA MET A 212 -0.23 -3.73 -2.77
C MET A 212 0.00 -3.55 -4.27
N VAL A 213 -0.70 -4.34 -5.06
CA VAL A 213 -0.64 -4.27 -6.53
C VAL A 213 -2.06 -4.06 -7.04
N VAL A 214 -2.20 -3.07 -7.92
CA VAL A 214 -3.45 -2.73 -8.59
C VAL A 214 -3.16 -2.82 -10.08
N ASP A 215 -3.66 -3.87 -10.72
CA ASP A 215 -3.65 -3.97 -12.18
C ASP A 215 -4.87 -3.20 -12.72
N VAL A 216 -4.62 -2.21 -13.57
CA VAL A 216 -5.66 -1.43 -14.24
C VAL A 216 -5.66 -1.78 -15.72
N GLU A 217 -6.83 -2.05 -16.26
CA GLU A 217 -7.06 -2.33 -17.67
C GLU A 217 -8.11 -1.34 -18.17
N MET A 218 -7.72 -0.42 -19.05
CA MET A 218 -8.57 0.67 -19.52
C MET A 218 -8.77 0.57 -21.04
N ASN A 219 -10.00 0.33 -21.45
CA ASN A 219 -10.40 0.19 -22.85
C ASN A 219 -11.28 1.34 -23.35
N ASP A 220 -11.98 2.05 -22.45
CA ASP A 220 -12.79 3.23 -22.79
C ASP A 220 -12.66 4.32 -21.73
N LYS A 221 -12.13 5.50 -22.09
CA LYS A 221 -11.87 6.58 -21.13
C LYS A 221 -13.12 7.16 -20.47
N ASN A 222 -14.31 6.93 -21.03
CA ASN A 222 -15.57 7.45 -20.50
C ASN A 222 -16.31 6.46 -19.60
N SER A 223 -15.85 5.21 -19.55
CA SER A 223 -16.47 4.16 -18.74
C SER A 223 -15.89 4.11 -17.34
N PRO A 224 -16.70 3.77 -16.32
CA PRO A 224 -16.20 3.63 -14.96
C PRO A 224 -15.28 2.42 -14.82
N LEU A 225 -14.34 2.51 -13.87
CA LEU A 225 -13.50 1.39 -13.45
C LEU A 225 -14.31 0.42 -12.58
N VAL A 226 -14.25 -0.88 -12.88
CA VAL A 226 -14.92 -1.94 -12.11
C VAL A 226 -13.89 -2.83 -11.41
N ASP A 227 -13.94 -2.92 -10.07
CA ASP A 227 -13.12 -3.85 -9.31
C ASP A 227 -13.65 -5.29 -9.44
N ILE A 228 -12.97 -6.08 -10.26
CA ILE A 228 -13.32 -7.47 -10.54
C ILE A 228 -12.61 -8.48 -9.64
N SER A 229 -11.82 -8.02 -8.66
CA SER A 229 -11.06 -8.89 -7.74
C SER A 229 -11.97 -9.82 -6.94
N ASN A 230 -13.05 -9.24 -6.38
CA ASN A 230 -14.02 -9.98 -5.59
C ASN A 230 -14.87 -10.92 -6.46
N HIS A 231 -15.25 -10.50 -7.66
CA HIS A 231 -15.99 -11.34 -8.61
C HIS A 231 -15.16 -12.57 -9.02
N LYS A 232 -13.89 -12.38 -9.41
CA LYS A 232 -12.99 -13.49 -9.75
C LYS A 232 -12.77 -14.45 -8.59
N LYS A 233 -12.61 -13.91 -7.38
CA LYS A 233 -12.48 -14.74 -6.18
C LYS A 233 -13.75 -15.53 -5.90
N LYS A 234 -14.93 -14.89 -6.00
CA LYS A 234 -16.23 -15.52 -5.79
C LYS A 234 -16.45 -16.68 -6.76
N ILE A 235 -16.17 -16.48 -8.05
CA ILE A 235 -16.21 -17.54 -9.08
C ILE A 235 -15.27 -18.69 -8.70
N LYS A 236 -14.02 -18.39 -8.35
CA LYS A 236 -13.05 -19.42 -7.94
C LYS A 236 -13.50 -20.22 -6.71
N ASP A 237 -14.05 -19.54 -5.71
CA ASP A 237 -14.49 -20.19 -4.48
C ASP A 237 -15.77 -21.01 -4.69
N ILE A 238 -16.69 -20.55 -5.54
CA ILE A 238 -17.90 -21.30 -5.95
C ILE A 238 -17.49 -22.54 -6.76
N ASN A 239 -16.63 -22.41 -7.76
CA ASN A 239 -16.17 -23.54 -8.57
C ASN A 239 -15.49 -24.62 -7.72
N LYS A 240 -14.65 -24.23 -6.74
CA LYS A 240 -14.09 -25.18 -5.77
C LYS A 240 -15.14 -25.88 -4.90
N ARG A 241 -16.26 -25.22 -4.60
CA ARG A 241 -17.36 -25.85 -3.86
C ARG A 241 -18.10 -26.84 -4.76
N PHE A 242 -18.39 -26.47 -6.00
CA PHE A 242 -18.98 -27.40 -6.98
C PHE A 242 -18.08 -28.61 -7.21
N GLU A 243 -16.77 -28.43 -7.41
CA GLU A 243 -15.80 -29.53 -7.52
C GLU A 243 -15.87 -30.47 -6.31
N ARG A 244 -16.06 -29.96 -5.09
CA ARG A 244 -16.19 -30.78 -3.88
C ARG A 244 -17.51 -31.53 -3.81
N LEU A 245 -18.62 -30.89 -4.17
CA LEU A 245 -19.94 -31.51 -4.22
C LEU A 245 -19.99 -32.61 -5.28
N GLN A 246 -19.40 -32.36 -6.45
CA GLN A 246 -19.35 -33.29 -7.58
C GLN A 246 -18.58 -34.58 -7.27
N LYS A 247 -17.67 -34.59 -6.27
CA LYS A 247 -16.93 -35.80 -5.86
C LYS A 247 -17.83 -36.95 -5.40
N LYS A 248 -19.07 -36.67 -4.98
CA LYS A 248 -20.01 -37.71 -4.54
C LYS A 248 -20.40 -38.65 -5.68
N ASP A 249 -20.61 -38.11 -6.88
CA ASP A 249 -20.79 -38.89 -8.11
C ASP A 249 -20.42 -38.02 -9.32
N PRO A 250 -19.23 -38.18 -9.93
CA PRO A 250 -18.80 -37.35 -11.05
C PRO A 250 -19.66 -37.48 -12.32
N LYS A 251 -20.54 -38.48 -12.41
CA LYS A 251 -21.32 -38.78 -13.62
C LYS A 251 -22.75 -38.23 -13.57
N LYS A 252 -23.20 -37.75 -12.42
CA LYS A 252 -24.55 -37.19 -12.22
C LYS A 252 -24.50 -35.69 -12.04
N SER A 253 -25.59 -35.01 -12.38
CA SER A 253 -25.75 -33.59 -12.05
C SER A 253 -25.81 -33.38 -10.53
N LEU A 254 -25.47 -32.18 -10.04
CA LEU A 254 -25.57 -31.87 -8.62
C LEU A 254 -27.03 -31.98 -8.14
N GLU A 255 -27.99 -31.67 -9.00
CA GLU A 255 -29.43 -31.77 -8.73
C GLU A 255 -29.84 -33.23 -8.46
N GLU A 256 -29.33 -34.18 -9.25
CA GLU A 256 -29.58 -35.61 -9.07
C GLU A 256 -28.86 -36.17 -7.84
N ILE A 257 -27.63 -35.74 -7.59
CA ILE A 257 -26.82 -36.20 -6.44
C ILE A 257 -27.47 -35.81 -5.10
N TYR A 258 -28.14 -34.66 -5.08
CA TYR A 258 -28.70 -34.03 -3.89
C TYR A 258 -30.22 -33.88 -3.96
N SER A 259 -30.93 -34.68 -4.78
CA SER A 259 -32.38 -34.61 -4.99
C SER A 259 -33.19 -34.60 -3.68
N ASP A 260 -32.75 -35.38 -2.70
CA ASP A 260 -33.44 -35.56 -1.42
C ASP A 260 -32.99 -34.53 -0.36
N GLN A 261 -32.07 -33.63 -0.71
CA GLN A 261 -31.46 -32.66 0.20
C GLN A 261 -31.83 -31.23 -0.21
N SER A 262 -33.06 -30.83 0.09
CA SER A 262 -33.63 -29.51 -0.29
C SER A 262 -32.76 -28.31 0.11
N ASN A 263 -32.08 -28.37 1.26
CA ASN A 263 -31.17 -27.32 1.71
C ASN A 263 -29.92 -27.20 0.83
N VAL A 264 -29.38 -28.33 0.35
CA VAL A 264 -28.20 -28.35 -0.53
C VAL A 264 -28.58 -27.86 -1.92
N LEU A 265 -29.74 -28.27 -2.45
CA LEU A 265 -30.26 -27.77 -3.72
C LEU A 265 -30.49 -26.25 -3.72
N LYS A 266 -31.03 -25.71 -2.62
CA LYS A 266 -31.15 -24.24 -2.46
C LYS A 266 -29.79 -23.55 -2.49
N LEU A 267 -28.78 -24.14 -1.86
CA LEU A 267 -27.42 -23.61 -1.86
C LEU A 267 -26.77 -23.64 -3.25
N ILE A 268 -26.95 -24.74 -3.99
CA ILE A 268 -26.46 -24.89 -5.37
C ILE A 268 -27.08 -23.80 -6.26
N LYS A 269 -28.41 -23.64 -6.25
CA LYS A 269 -29.10 -22.59 -7.01
C LYS A 269 -28.61 -21.18 -6.66
N GLN A 270 -28.35 -20.92 -5.38
CA GLN A 270 -27.78 -19.64 -4.96
C GLN A 270 -26.37 -19.44 -5.53
N TYR A 271 -25.54 -20.48 -5.55
CA TYR A 271 -24.20 -20.41 -6.16
C TYR A 271 -24.24 -20.21 -7.66
N GLU A 272 -25.15 -20.85 -8.39
CA GLU A 272 -25.32 -20.63 -9.83
C GLU A 272 -25.68 -19.17 -10.12
N LYS A 273 -26.68 -18.63 -9.40
CA LYS A 273 -27.06 -17.21 -9.51
C LYS A 273 -25.90 -16.28 -9.16
N ASP A 274 -25.16 -16.60 -8.11
CA ASP A 274 -24.01 -15.82 -7.66
C ASP A 274 -22.85 -15.81 -8.66
N LEU A 275 -22.68 -16.90 -9.39
CA LEU A 275 -21.70 -17.09 -10.45
C LEU A 275 -22.11 -16.29 -11.68
N GLU A 276 -23.36 -16.41 -12.14
CA GLU A 276 -23.93 -15.61 -13.23
C GLU A 276 -23.79 -14.10 -12.98
N ILE A 277 -24.12 -13.61 -11.78
CA ILE A 277 -23.94 -12.19 -11.42
C ILE A 277 -22.46 -11.78 -11.49
N ALA A 278 -21.55 -12.64 -11.03
CA ALA A 278 -20.13 -12.32 -11.00
C ALA A 278 -19.49 -12.36 -12.38
N GLU A 279 -19.89 -13.29 -13.24
CA GLU A 279 -19.44 -13.40 -14.62
C GLU A 279 -19.94 -12.23 -15.45
N ASN A 280 -21.24 -11.91 -15.37
CA ASN A 280 -21.81 -10.74 -16.03
C ASN A 280 -21.13 -9.42 -15.59
N ALA A 281 -20.78 -9.27 -14.31
CA ALA A 281 -20.06 -8.09 -13.83
C ALA A 281 -18.65 -7.96 -14.44
N ILE A 282 -18.00 -9.08 -14.78
CA ILE A 282 -16.68 -9.10 -15.42
C ILE A 282 -16.82 -8.87 -16.93
N GLU A 283 -17.75 -9.57 -17.58
CA GLU A 283 -17.93 -9.52 -19.04
C GLU A 283 -18.39 -8.15 -19.54
N ASN A 284 -19.22 -7.46 -18.75
CA ASN A 284 -19.73 -6.13 -19.11
C ASN A 284 -18.82 -4.98 -18.67
N ALA A 285 -17.72 -5.26 -17.95
CA ALA A 285 -16.80 -4.22 -17.50
C ALA A 285 -15.81 -3.84 -18.60
N LEU A 286 -15.96 -2.64 -19.17
CA LEU A 286 -15.03 -2.11 -20.17
C LEU A 286 -13.67 -1.76 -19.56
N ASN A 287 -13.67 -1.15 -18.38
CA ASN A 287 -12.47 -0.87 -17.61
C ASN A 287 -12.46 -1.69 -16.33
N THR A 288 -11.33 -2.33 -16.04
CA THR A 288 -11.24 -3.25 -14.89
C THR A 288 -10.07 -2.94 -13.98
N ILE A 289 -10.29 -3.22 -12.69
CA ILE A 289 -9.24 -3.21 -11.67
C ILE A 289 -9.12 -4.62 -11.07
N LYS A 290 -7.89 -5.08 -10.88
CA LYS A 290 -7.57 -6.26 -10.08
C LYS A 290 -6.60 -5.86 -8.98
N PHE A 291 -7.04 -5.96 -7.74
CA PHE A 291 -6.29 -5.62 -6.54
C PHE A 291 -5.79 -6.89 -5.82
N GLU A 292 -4.49 -6.90 -5.50
CA GLU A 292 -3.87 -7.94 -4.69
C GLU A 292 -3.06 -7.33 -3.52
N THR A 293 -3.09 -8.02 -2.37
CA THR A 293 -2.16 -7.78 -1.27
C THR A 293 -1.12 -8.89 -1.18
N ILE A 294 0.12 -8.59 -1.55
CA ILE A 294 1.24 -9.53 -1.50
C ILE A 294 1.94 -9.42 -0.13
N GLY A 295 1.95 -10.51 0.62
CA GLY A 295 2.71 -10.59 1.87
C GLY A 295 4.22 -10.79 1.63
N LEU A 296 5.05 -9.84 2.07
CA LEU A 296 6.52 -9.88 1.96
C LEU A 296 7.15 -10.74 3.07
N ASN A 297 6.66 -11.97 3.20
CA ASN A 297 7.11 -12.96 4.17
C ASN A 297 8.14 -13.93 3.54
N LYS A 298 8.57 -14.93 4.31
CA LYS A 298 9.58 -15.93 3.90
C LYS A 298 9.26 -16.74 2.63
N LYS A 299 8.03 -16.67 2.10
CA LYS A 299 7.65 -17.29 0.82
C LYS A 299 8.19 -16.53 -0.38
N VAL A 300 8.53 -15.25 -0.23
CA VAL A 300 9.22 -14.47 -1.26
C VAL A 300 10.71 -14.57 -0.97
N LYS A 301 11.45 -15.10 -1.95
CA LYS A 301 12.92 -15.18 -1.86
C LYS A 301 13.50 -13.78 -1.89
N ASP A 302 14.52 -13.55 -1.08
CA ASP A 302 15.25 -12.29 -1.04
C ASP A 302 16.26 -12.19 -2.18
N ASP A 303 16.52 -10.97 -2.65
CA ASP A 303 17.69 -10.67 -3.48
C ASP A 303 18.94 -10.67 -2.60
N PRO A 304 19.98 -11.48 -2.89
CA PRO A 304 21.14 -11.61 -2.02
C PRO A 304 21.89 -10.28 -1.78
N GLY A 305 22.03 -9.45 -2.81
CA GLY A 305 22.76 -8.19 -2.73
C GLY A 305 22.01 -7.16 -1.89
N LEU A 306 20.70 -7.03 -2.13
CA LEU A 306 19.85 -6.10 -1.40
C LEU A 306 19.59 -6.57 0.04
N LEU A 307 19.55 -7.89 0.29
CA LEU A 307 19.50 -8.44 1.65
C LEU A 307 20.76 -8.09 2.43
N ALA A 308 21.95 -8.33 1.83
CA ALA A 308 23.22 -7.97 2.46
C ALA A 308 23.30 -6.47 2.78
N PHE A 309 22.83 -5.61 1.87
CA PHE A 309 22.72 -4.17 2.09
C PHE A 309 21.78 -3.81 3.26
N VAL A 310 20.61 -4.46 3.35
CA VAL A 310 19.66 -4.25 4.45
C VAL A 310 20.29 -4.66 5.78
N ASP A 311 20.95 -5.82 5.83
CA ASP A 311 21.57 -6.34 7.04
C ASP A 311 22.73 -5.45 7.51
N SER A 312 23.60 -5.00 6.59
CA SER A 312 24.66 -4.05 6.93
C SER A 312 24.12 -2.72 7.42
N SER A 313 23.03 -2.24 6.81
CA SER A 313 22.40 -0.99 7.19
C SER A 313 21.74 -1.07 8.58
N LEU A 314 21.09 -2.20 8.90
CA LEU A 314 20.55 -2.45 10.23
C LEU A 314 21.64 -2.57 11.29
N ALA A 315 22.75 -3.26 10.98
CA ALA A 315 23.90 -3.35 11.87
C ALA A 315 24.49 -1.96 12.18
N LYS A 316 24.62 -1.10 11.15
CA LYS A 316 25.09 0.27 11.32
C LYS A 316 24.13 1.12 12.15
N CYS A 317 22.82 1.04 11.89
CA CYS A 317 21.82 1.71 12.73
C CYS A 317 21.94 1.29 14.22
N ASN A 318 22.13 0.00 14.49
CA ASN A 318 22.26 -0.51 15.86
C ASN A 318 23.55 -0.04 16.53
N ALA A 319 24.65 0.07 15.77
CA ALA A 319 25.91 0.63 16.28
C ALA A 319 25.79 2.13 16.60
N LEU A 320 24.99 2.87 15.83
CA LEU A 320 24.74 4.30 16.04
C LEU A 320 23.72 4.60 17.16
N ASN A 321 23.04 3.58 17.71
CA ASN A 321 22.13 3.72 18.85
C ASN A 321 22.21 2.48 19.79
N PRO A 322 23.29 2.37 20.58
CA PRO A 322 23.55 1.18 21.39
C PRO A 322 22.59 0.99 22.58
N GLU A 323 21.91 2.03 23.07
CA GLU A 323 20.93 1.90 24.16
C GLU A 323 19.71 1.07 23.75
N LYS A 324 19.31 1.09 22.47
CA LYS A 324 18.23 0.25 21.93
C LYS A 324 18.59 -1.25 21.97
N ASN A 325 19.89 -1.61 21.94
CA ASN A 325 20.34 -3.00 22.03
C ASN A 325 20.18 -3.61 23.43
N LYS A 326 20.15 -2.79 24.49
CA LYS A 326 19.97 -3.28 25.87
C LYS A 326 18.54 -3.78 26.13
N GLN A 327 17.53 -3.21 25.46
CA GLN A 327 16.14 -3.66 25.58
C GLN A 327 15.86 -4.98 24.83
N PHE A 328 16.55 -5.26 23.71
CA PHE A 328 16.35 -6.50 22.95
C PHE A 328 17.05 -7.72 23.58
N ASN A 329 18.17 -7.52 24.28
CA ASN A 329 18.90 -8.62 24.92
C ASN A 329 18.36 -9.02 26.30
N GLY A 330 17.36 -8.31 26.86
CA GLY A 330 16.70 -8.66 28.12
C GLY A 330 15.60 -9.73 28.01
N GLY A 331 15.21 -10.13 26.79
CA GLY A 331 14.07 -11.05 26.55
C GLY A 331 14.43 -12.52 26.32
N LYS A 332 15.69 -12.94 26.47
CA LYS A 332 16.11 -14.34 26.31
C LYS A 332 16.79 -14.89 27.57
N LYS A 333 15.97 -15.25 28.56
CA LYS A 333 16.19 -16.24 29.65
C LYS A 333 14.77 -16.51 30.19
N ASN A 334 14.13 -17.67 30.00
CA ASN A 334 14.52 -18.97 30.53
C ASN A 334 14.14 -20.12 29.59
N SER A 335 15.12 -20.99 29.35
CA SER A 335 14.98 -22.32 28.80
C SER A 335 14.50 -23.31 29.85
N LYS A 336 13.60 -24.21 29.43
CA LYS A 336 13.36 -25.57 29.95
C LYS A 336 13.03 -25.71 31.44
N ILE A 337 11.74 -25.91 31.74
CA ILE A 337 11.34 -26.75 32.86
C ILE A 337 10.92 -28.09 32.27
N ASP A 338 11.66 -29.10 32.66
CA ASP A 338 11.46 -30.52 32.41
C ASP A 338 10.25 -31.00 33.24
N HIS A 339 9.27 -31.64 32.63
CA HIS A 339 8.17 -32.29 33.33
C HIS A 339 8.37 -33.80 33.24
N SER A 340 9.35 -34.29 34.00
CA SER A 340 9.48 -35.69 34.37
C SER A 340 9.01 -35.88 35.80
N GLY A 341 7.94 -36.66 35.99
CA GLY A 341 7.59 -37.32 37.25
C GLY A 341 6.62 -36.57 38.15
N HIS A 342 5.39 -37.05 38.27
CA HIS A 342 5.00 -37.96 39.36
C HIS A 342 3.58 -38.50 39.15
N ASN A 343 3.45 -39.82 39.21
CA ASN A 343 2.23 -40.53 39.58
C ASN A 343 1.83 -40.12 41.00
N HIS A 344 0.56 -39.80 41.21
CA HIS A 344 -0.39 -40.59 42.01
C HIS A 344 -1.78 -39.94 41.98
#